data_AF-A0A6I1W271-F1
#
_entry.id   AF-A0A6I1W271-F1
#
_cell.length_a   1.000
_cell.length_b   1.000
_cell.length_c   1.000
_cell.angle_alpha   90.00
_cell.angle_beta   90.00
_cell.angle_gamma   90.00
#
_symmetry.space_group_name_H-M   'P 1'
#
loop_
_entity.id
_entity.type
_entity.pdbx_description
1 polymer ?
#
loop_
_entity_poly.entity_id
_entity_poly.type
_entity_poly.pdbx_seq_one_letter_code
_entity_poly.pdbx_strand_id
1 'polypeptide(L)' 'MFYPANYGFIPNTLADDGDPLDVLVVTPYPVAPGSVIRARPVGILHMTDDGGGDAKVVAVPHDKLSQLYVDVKEYT' A
#
# COMPACT_ATOMS: atom_id res chain seq x y z
N MET A 1 -3.63 8.09 17.62
CA MET A 1 -2.97 7.91 16.32
C MET A 1 -3.97 7.32 15.34
N PHE A 2 -3.83 7.60 14.05
CA PHE A 2 -4.66 7.04 12.97
C PHE A 2 -3.76 6.68 11.78
N TYR A 3 -4.20 5.74 10.94
CA TYR A 3 -3.45 5.36 9.74
C TYR A 3 -3.41 6.51 8.73
N PRO A 4 -2.23 6.88 8.20
CA PRO A 4 -2.11 8.00 7.26
C PRO A 4 -2.61 7.67 5.84
N ALA A 5 -2.85 6.40 5.53
CA ALA A 5 -3.33 5.89 4.25
C ALA A 5 -4.19 4.63 4.48
N ASN A 6 -4.89 4.14 3.45
CA ASN A 6 -5.61 2.88 3.59
C ASN A 6 -4.60 1.73 3.64
N TYR A 7 -4.69 0.92 4.68
CA TYR A 7 -3.83 -0.23 4.87
C TYR A 7 -4.58 -1.51 4.49
N GLY A 8 -3.87 -2.44 3.87
CA GLY A 8 -4.38 -3.76 3.50
C GLY A 8 -3.25 -4.63 2.97
N PHE A 9 -3.61 -5.69 2.25
CA PHE A 9 -2.65 -6.65 1.71
C PHE A 9 -2.94 -6.95 0.24
N ILE A 10 -1.96 -7.53 -0.45
CA ILE A 10 -2.07 -7.95 -1.85
C ILE A 10 -2.48 -9.44 -1.88
N PRO A 11 -3.69 -9.79 -2.40
CA PRO A 11 -4.12 -11.18 -2.47
C PRO A 11 -3.15 -12.05 -3.28
N ASN A 12 -3.03 -13.32 -2.89
CA ASN A 12 -2.22 -14.32 -3.59
C ASN A 12 -0.72 -13.98 -3.65
N THR A 13 -0.20 -13.35 -2.59
CA THR A 13 1.23 -13.12 -2.38
C THR A 13 1.68 -13.81 -1.09
N LEU A 14 2.99 -13.96 -0.92
CA LEU A 14 3.61 -14.53 0.27
C LEU A 14 4.88 -13.74 0.57
N ALA A 15 4.94 -13.11 1.73
CA ALA A 15 6.08 -12.39 2.28
C ALA A 15 6.99 -13.33 3.09
N ASP A 16 8.12 -12.81 3.54
CA ASP A 16 9.15 -13.60 4.24
C ASP A 16 8.71 -14.08 5.64
N ASP A 17 7.72 -13.42 6.23
CA ASP A 17 7.09 -13.78 7.52
C ASP A 17 5.96 -14.80 7.37
N GLY A 18 5.59 -15.16 6.13
CA GLY A 18 4.52 -16.12 5.82
C GLY A 18 3.14 -15.50 5.62
N ASP A 19 3.00 -14.19 5.79
CA ASP A 19 1.75 -13.45 5.53
C ASP A 19 1.71 -12.89 4.10
N PRO A 20 0.54 -12.45 3.59
CA PRO A 20 0.47 -11.72 2.33
C PRO A 20 1.22 -10.38 2.41
N LEU A 21 1.72 -9.88 1.29
CA LEU A 21 2.42 -8.58 1.24
C LEU A 21 1.50 -7.43 1.65
N ASP A 22 1.97 -6.64 2.61
CA ASP A 22 1.33 -5.44 3.10
C ASP A 22 1.46 -4.25 2.15
N VAL A 23 0.42 -3.41 2.12
CA VAL A 23 0.37 -2.21 1.28
C VAL A 23 -0.35 -1.05 1.97
N LEU A 24 0.23 0.14 1.83
CA LEU A 24 -0.37 1.43 2.13
C LEU A 24 -0.79 2.10 0.81
N VAL A 25 -2.10 2.29 0.61
CA VAL A 25 -2.67 2.93 -0.58
C VAL A 25 -3.11 4.35 -0.25
N VAL A 26 -2.40 5.34 -0.80
CA VAL A 26 -2.70 6.76 -0.63
C VAL A 26 -3.87 7.13 -1.53
N THR A 27 -5.01 7.53 -0.95
CA THR A 27 -6.23 7.89 -1.68
C THR A 27 -6.73 9.26 -1.24
N PRO A 28 -7.57 9.94 -2.05
CA PRO A 28 -8.13 11.23 -1.65
C PRO A 28 -9.13 11.13 -0.50
N TYR A 29 -9.70 9.94 -0.28
CA TYR A 29 -10.68 9.65 0.78
C TYR A 29 -10.50 8.22 1.30
N PRO A 30 -10.81 7.96 2.59
CA PRO A 30 -10.84 6.60 3.12
C PRO A 30 -11.80 5.71 2.32
N VAL A 31 -11.47 4.43 2.18
CA VAL A 31 -12.37 3.44 1.56
C VAL A 31 -13.04 2.56 2.61
N ALA A 32 -14.17 1.93 2.24
CA ALA A 32 -14.84 0.98 3.11
C ALA A 32 -13.94 -0.27 3.34
N PRO A 33 -13.82 -0.77 4.59
CA PRO A 33 -13.05 -1.98 4.88
C PRO A 33 -13.49 -3.18 4.03
N GLY A 34 -12.53 -3.98 3.56
CA GLY A 34 -12.79 -5.13 2.67
C GLY A 34 -12.99 -4.78 1.19
N SER A 35 -13.00 -3.50 0.82
CA SER A 35 -13.00 -3.09 -0.59
C SER A 35 -11.66 -3.41 -1.26
N VAL A 36 -11.69 -3.66 -2.57
CA VAL A 36 -10.48 -3.91 -3.38
C VAL A 36 -10.17 -2.69 -4.23
N ILE A 37 -8.95 -2.16 -4.11
CA ILE A 37 -8.46 -1.04 -4.92
C ILE A 37 -7.46 -1.57 -5.94
N ARG A 38 -7.68 -1.27 -7.23
CA ARG A 38 -6.62 -1.43 -8.23
C ARG A 38 -5.59 -0.31 -8.05
N ALA A 39 -4.43 -0.64 -7.51
CA ALA A 39 -3.35 0.31 -7.21
C ALA A 39 -2.06 -0.02 -7.97
N ARG A 40 -1.16 0.96 -8.06
CA ARG A 40 0.18 0.85 -8.63
C ARG A 40 1.22 1.18 -7.55
N PRO A 41 2.21 0.30 -7.31
CA PRO A 41 3.29 0.57 -6.35
C PRO A 41 4.18 1.72 -6.83
N VAL A 42 4.69 2.51 -5.87
CA VAL A 42 5.59 3.67 -6.09
C VAL A 42 6.77 3.69 -5.13
N GLY A 43 6.83 2.77 -4.16
CA GLY A 43 7.91 2.69 -3.19
C GLY A 43 7.69 1.58 -2.17
N ILE A 44 8.66 1.42 -1.28
CA ILE A 44 8.64 0.46 -0.17
C ILE A 44 9.06 1.20 1.09
N LEU A 45 8.28 1.06 2.15
CA LEU A 45 8.64 1.48 3.49
C LEU A 45 9.29 0.28 4.21
N HIS A 46 10.59 0.37 4.43
CA HIS A 46 11.32 -0.61 5.23
C HIS A 46 11.21 -0.26 6.71
N MET A 47 10.87 -1.25 7.52
CA MET A 47 10.79 -1.13 8.96
C MET A 47 11.55 -2.29 9.62
N THR A 48 11.89 -2.09 10.87
CA THR A 48 12.40 -3.15 11.73
C THR A 48 11.65 -3.04 13.04
N ASP A 49 11.01 -4.13 13.45
CA ASP A 49 10.31 -4.23 14.71
C ASP A 49 10.89 -5.38 15.56
N ASP A 50 10.22 -5.71 16.66
CA ASP A 50 10.66 -6.76 17.59
C ASP A 50 10.66 -8.17 16.93
N GLY A 51 9.95 -8.36 15.82
CA GLY A 51 9.87 -9.59 15.04
C GLY A 51 10.89 -9.70 13.90
N GLY A 52 11.58 -8.59 13.57
CA GLY A 52 12.62 -8.56 12.54
C GLY A 52 12.36 -7.49 11.48
N GLY A 53 12.74 -7.76 10.24
CA GLY A 53 12.51 -6.85 9.12
C GLY A 53 11.08 -6.96 8.61
N ASP A 54 10.43 -5.80 8.41
CA ASP A 54 9.12 -5.67 7.78
C ASP A 54 9.23 -4.72 6.58
N ALA A 55 8.41 -4.94 5.56
CA ALA A 55 8.37 -4.12 4.36
C ALA A 55 6.93 -3.91 3.93
N LYS A 56 6.53 -2.64 3.88
CA LYS A 56 5.18 -2.24 3.43
C LYS A 56 5.28 -1.55 2.08
N VAL A 57 4.57 -2.05 1.08
CA VAL A 57 4.48 -1.41 -0.23
C VAL A 57 3.74 -0.09 -0.09
N VAL A 58 4.25 0.97 -0.72
CA VAL A 58 3.51 2.24 -0.87
C VAL A 58 2.95 2.31 -2.27
N ALA A 59 1.66 2.56 -2.40
CA ALA A 59 0.95 2.53 -3.68
C ALA A 59 -0.05 3.69 -3.82
N VAL A 60 -0.37 4.00 -5.08
CA VAL A 60 -1.39 4.99 -5.45
C VAL A 60 -2.46 4.33 -6.35
N PRO A 61 -3.71 4.83 -6.39
CA PRO A 61 -4.73 4.32 -7.28
C PRO A 61 -4.29 4.29 -8.74
N HIS A 62 -4.67 3.23 -9.47
CA HIS A 62 -4.50 3.17 -10.91
C HIS A 62 -5.26 4.32 -11.59
N ASP A 63 -4.72 4.87 -12.68
CA ASP A 63 -5.19 6.11 -13.34
C ASP A 63 -6.70 6.08 -13.67
N LYS A 64 -7.25 4.90 -14.00
CA LYS A 64 -8.70 4.70 -14.22
C LYS A 64 -9.60 5.01 -13.00
N LEU A 65 -9.06 4.98 -11.79
CA LEU A 65 -9.79 5.28 -10.54
C LEU A 65 -9.63 6.75 -10.13
N SER A 66 -8.45 7.34 -10.36
CA SER A 66 -8.18 8.75 -10.06
C SER A 66 -7.05 9.29 -10.91
N GLN A 67 -7.25 10.48 -11.48
CA GLN A 67 -6.22 11.18 -12.24
C GLN A 67 -5.24 11.97 -11.35
N LEU A 68 -5.51 12.09 -10.04
CA LEU A 68 -4.70 12.90 -9.11
C LEU A 68 -3.27 12.37 -8.92
N TYR A 69 -3.02 11.08 -9.22
CA TYR A 69 -1.75 10.41 -8.94
C TYR A 69 -0.99 9.97 -10.20
N VAL A 70 -1.43 10.43 -11.38
CA VAL A 70 -0.83 10.02 -12.66
C VAL A 70 0.66 10.34 -12.70
N ASP A 71 1.06 11.50 -12.19
CA ASP A 71 2.45 11.97 -12.23
C ASP A 71 3.31 11.42 -11.08
N VAL A 72 2.72 10.74 -10.10
CA VAL A 72 3.44 10.16 -8.96
C VAL A 72 4.08 8.84 -9.38
N LYS A 73 5.30 8.87 -9.93
CA LYS A 73 5.96 7.66 -10.43
C LYS A 73 6.74 6.91 -9.36
N GLU A 74 7.44 7.65 -8.50
CA GLU A 74 8.28 7.16 -7.41
C GLU A 74 7.94 7.92 -6.12
N TYR A 75 8.36 7.41 -4.97
CA TYR A 75 8.19 8.07 -3.67
C TYR A 75 9.21 9.20 -3.40
N THR A 76 10.22 9.35 -4.26
CA THR A 76 11.29 10.37 -4.21
C THR A 76 11.39 11.17 -5.50
#